data_AF-A0A3B8VHX3-F1
#
_entry.id   AF-A0A3B8VHX3-F1
#
_cell.length_a   1.000
_cell.length_b   1.000
_cell.length_c   1.000
_cell.angle_alpha   90.00
_cell.angle_beta   90.00
_cell.angle_gamma   90.00
#
_symmetry.space_group_name_H-M   'P 1'
#
loop_
_entity.id
_entity.type
_entity.pdbx_description
1 polymer ?
#
loop_
_entity_poly.entity_id
_entity_poly.type
_entity_poly.pdbx_seq_one_letter_code
_entity_poly.pdbx_strand_id
1 'polypeptide(L)'
;ALPVMAHPTYSQAKSDRDGVAGLRETLQNLRDYGLVGMEVFYGDYTSDQVDYLKEIADELDIVPCGGSDYHASGNPGEPQPGTVGPPMWTVERLRAVRSEISVGRALG
;
A
#
# COMPACT_ATOMS: atom_id res chain seq x y z
N ALA A 1 -12.57 9.07 -4.66
CA ALA A 1 -11.45 8.54 -3.85
C ALA A 1 -10.90 7.30 -4.55
N LEU A 2 -9.66 6.90 -4.25
CA LEU A 2 -9.06 5.65 -4.74
C LEU A 2 -8.86 4.72 -3.54
N PRO A 3 -9.32 3.45 -3.59
CA PRO A 3 -9.14 2.50 -2.50
C PRO A 3 -7.70 1.95 -2.46
N VAL A 4 -7.11 1.94 -1.28
CA VAL A 4 -5.75 1.41 -1.01
C VAL A 4 -5.81 0.53 0.23
N MET A 5 -5.21 -0.66 0.18
CA MET A 5 -5.05 -1.52 1.35
C MET A 5 -3.84 -1.08 2.17
N ALA A 6 -4.07 -0.64 3.41
CA ALA A 6 -3.00 -0.27 4.34
C ALA A 6 -2.37 -1.50 4.99
N HIS A 7 -1.07 -1.41 5.28
CA HIS A 7 -0.21 -2.37 5.98
C HIS A 7 -0.68 -3.85 5.83
N PRO A 8 -0.63 -4.42 4.60
CA PRO A 8 -1.26 -5.70 4.27
C PRO A 8 -0.60 -6.94 4.89
N THR A 9 0.58 -6.80 5.49
CA THR A 9 1.33 -7.91 6.09
C THR A 9 1.75 -7.59 7.53
N TYR A 10 2.36 -8.56 8.20
CA TYR A 10 2.79 -8.43 9.59
C TYR A 10 3.85 -7.33 9.74
N SER A 11 3.74 -6.54 10.80
CA SER A 11 4.77 -5.56 11.20
C SER A 11 5.71 -6.21 12.22
N GLN A 12 7.02 -5.96 12.08
CA GLN A 12 8.00 -6.44 13.07
C GLN A 12 7.77 -5.85 14.47
N ALA A 13 7.32 -4.60 14.53
CA ALA A 13 7.07 -3.90 15.80
C ALA A 13 5.70 -4.27 16.43
N LYS A 14 4.75 -4.76 15.63
CA LYS A 14 3.41 -5.16 16.07
C LYS A 14 3.28 -6.69 15.92
N SER A 15 4.05 -7.43 16.72
CA SER A 15 4.13 -8.90 16.76
C SER A 15 2.80 -9.63 16.98
N ASP A 16 1.77 -8.89 17.38
CA ASP A 16 0.47 -9.41 17.80
C ASP A 16 -0.50 -9.54 16.61
N ARG A 17 -0.05 -9.18 15.40
CA ARG A 17 -0.84 -9.28 14.17
C ARG A 17 -0.20 -10.28 13.21
N ASP A 18 -0.89 -11.39 13.01
CA ASP A 18 -0.60 -12.28 11.89
C ASP A 18 -0.86 -11.55 10.57
N GLY A 19 0.00 -11.78 9.57
CA GLY A 19 -0.24 -11.28 8.21
C GLY A 19 -1.52 -11.87 7.62
N VAL A 20 -2.08 -11.25 6.59
CA VAL A 20 -3.28 -11.78 5.91
C VAL A 20 -2.95 -13.14 5.31
N ALA A 21 -3.55 -14.22 5.85
CA ALA A 21 -3.45 -15.54 5.25
C ALA A 21 -4.05 -15.50 3.83
N GLY A 22 -3.28 -15.95 2.82
CA GLY A 22 -3.70 -15.80 1.42
C GLY A 22 -3.71 -14.35 0.93
N LEU A 23 -2.74 -13.53 1.36
CA LEU A 23 -2.64 -12.12 0.96
C LEU A 23 -2.76 -11.91 -0.56
N ARG A 24 -2.07 -12.73 -1.37
CA ARG A 24 -2.14 -12.64 -2.85
C ARG A 24 -3.57 -12.84 -3.36
N GLU A 25 -4.26 -13.88 -2.90
CA GLU A 25 -5.65 -14.16 -3.29
C GLU A 25 -6.59 -13.03 -2.85
N THR A 26 -6.40 -12.51 -1.63
CA THR A 26 -7.19 -11.38 -1.11
C THR A 26 -7.00 -10.13 -1.96
N LEU A 27 -5.75 -9.79 -2.29
CA LEU A 27 -5.44 -8.62 -3.13
C LEU A 27 -5.99 -8.79 -4.55
N GLN A 28 -5.88 -9.98 -5.13
CA GLN A 28 -6.44 -10.28 -6.45
C GLN A 28 -7.96 -10.12 -6.46
N ASN A 29 -8.66 -10.70 -5.48
CA ASN A 29 -10.11 -10.55 -5.35
C ASN A 29 -10.51 -9.07 -5.21
N LEU A 30 -9.84 -8.32 -4.33
CA LEU A 30 -10.16 -6.90 -4.12
C LEU A 30 -9.83 -6.03 -5.34
N ARG A 31 -8.76 -6.33 -6.08
CA ARG A 31 -8.42 -5.70 -7.36
C ARG A 31 -9.55 -5.89 -8.36
N ASP A 32 -10.13 -7.09 -8.45
CA ASP A 32 -11.26 -7.35 -9.34
C ASP A 32 -12.53 -6.58 -8.92
N TYR A 33 -12.63 -6.15 -7.66
CA TYR A 33 -13.66 -5.22 -7.16
C TYR A 33 -13.23 -3.73 -7.18
N GLY A 34 -12.07 -3.40 -7.75
CA GLY A 34 -11.61 -2.02 -7.96
C GLY A 34 -10.59 -1.50 -6.94
N LEU A 35 -9.87 -2.37 -6.22
CA LEU A 35 -8.68 -1.96 -5.46
C LEU A 35 -7.64 -1.35 -6.40
N VAL A 36 -7.09 -0.19 -6.02
CA VAL A 36 -6.16 0.58 -6.87
C VAL A 36 -4.72 0.49 -6.37
N GLY A 37 -4.51 0.24 -5.09
CA GLY A 37 -3.17 0.18 -4.52
C GLY A 37 -3.09 -0.58 -3.21
N MET A 38 -1.86 -0.77 -2.75
CA MET A 38 -1.55 -1.37 -1.46
C MET A 38 -0.32 -0.71 -0.85
N GLU A 39 -0.23 -0.71 0.47
CA GLU A 39 0.95 -0.21 1.18
C GLU A 39 2.12 -1.19 1.06
N VAL A 40 3.21 -0.68 0.48
CA VAL A 40 4.47 -1.37 0.23
C VAL A 40 5.60 -0.72 1.03
N PHE A 41 5.56 0.60 1.19
CA PHE A 41 6.55 1.36 1.95
C PHE A 41 5.96 1.72 3.33
N TYR A 42 6.40 0.99 4.34
CA TYR A 42 5.97 1.17 5.73
C TYR A 42 7.18 1.06 6.66
N GLY A 43 7.24 1.90 7.69
CA GLY A 43 8.45 2.06 8.50
C GLY A 43 8.90 0.83 9.28
N ASP A 44 7.99 -0.10 9.55
CA ASP A 44 8.32 -1.36 10.25
C ASP A 44 8.55 -2.54 9.30
N TYR A 45 8.57 -2.33 7.98
CA TYR A 45 8.85 -3.41 7.02
C TYR A 45 10.34 -3.59 6.79
N THR A 46 10.76 -4.85 6.73
CA THR A 46 12.10 -5.21 6.27
C THR A 46 12.22 -5.02 4.75
N SER A 47 13.45 -4.98 4.24
CA SER A 47 13.71 -4.96 2.79
C SER A 47 12.99 -6.11 2.07
N ASP A 48 13.03 -7.30 2.66
CA ASP A 48 12.45 -8.51 2.07
C ASP A 48 10.91 -8.41 2.01
N GLN A 49 10.29 -7.82 3.04
CA GLN A 49 8.85 -7.54 3.03
C GLN A 49 8.49 -6.51 1.95
N VAL A 50 9.27 -5.42 1.85
CA VAL A 50 9.05 -4.40 0.82
C VAL A 50 9.17 -5.01 -0.59
N ASP A 51 10.21 -5.81 -0.84
CA ASP A 51 10.44 -6.40 -2.16
C ASP A 51 9.40 -7.45 -2.52
N TYR A 52 8.96 -8.27 -1.56
CA TYR A 52 7.82 -9.18 -1.74
C TYR A 52 6.52 -8.44 -2.09
N LEU A 53 6.23 -7.33 -1.41
CA LEU A 53 5.02 -6.55 -1.65
C LEU A 53 5.09 -5.79 -2.98
N LYS A 54 6.29 -5.34 -3.41
CA LYS A 54 6.49 -4.78 -4.75
C LYS A 54 6.20 -5.80 -5.83
N GLU A 55 6.70 -7.03 -5.68
CA GLU A 55 6.44 -8.11 -6.65
C GLU A 55 4.94 -8.34 -6.81
N ILE A 56 4.18 -8.38 -5.72
CA ILE A 56 2.71 -8.53 -5.79
C ILE A 56 2.04 -7.32 -6.44
N ALA A 57 2.48 -6.10 -6.10
CA ALA A 57 1.93 -4.88 -6.68
C ALA A 57 2.15 -4.84 -8.20
N ASP A 58 3.32 -5.26 -8.66
CA ASP A 58 3.66 -5.37 -10.08
C ASP A 58 2.86 -6.48 -10.78
N GLU A 59 2.74 -7.66 -10.15
CA GLU A 59 1.94 -8.79 -10.68
C GLU A 59 0.46 -8.42 -10.88
N LEU A 60 -0.11 -7.63 -9.98
CA LEU A 60 -1.53 -7.26 -9.99
C LEU A 60 -1.82 -5.93 -10.72
N ASP A 61 -0.80 -5.21 -11.18
CA ASP A 61 -0.84 -3.84 -11.71
C ASP A 61 -1.60 -2.87 -10.79
N ILE A 62 -1.26 -2.90 -9.50
CA ILE A 62 -1.80 -1.97 -8.49
C ILE A 62 -0.69 -1.05 -7.98
N VAL A 63 -1.06 0.16 -7.56
CA VAL A 63 -0.08 1.20 -7.22
C VAL A 63 0.56 0.92 -5.85
N PRO A 64 1.90 0.79 -5.75
CA PRO A 64 2.56 0.65 -4.47
C PRO A 64 2.56 1.99 -3.73
N CYS A 65 1.91 1.99 -2.58
CA CYS A 65 1.69 3.14 -1.72
C CYS A 65 2.53 3.03 -0.44
N GLY A 66 2.48 4.07 0.39
CA GLY A 66 3.14 4.01 1.69
C GLY A 66 2.86 5.19 2.58
N GLY A 67 3.16 4.99 3.85
CA GLY A 67 2.96 5.93 4.93
C GLY A 67 3.77 5.54 6.16
N SER A 68 4.00 6.50 7.05
CA SER A 68 4.72 6.24 8.29
C SER A 68 3.84 5.65 9.40
N ASP A 69 2.52 5.69 9.25
CA ASP A 69 1.55 5.36 10.32
C ASP A 69 1.90 6.04 11.66
N TYR A 70 2.32 7.30 11.59
CA TYR A 70 2.78 8.07 12.76
C TYR A 70 1.59 8.46 13.66
N HIS A 71 1.69 8.19 14.96
CA HIS A 71 0.62 8.44 15.94
C HIS A 71 1.01 9.42 17.06
N ALA A 72 2.24 9.96 17.05
CA ALA A 72 2.78 10.79 18.13
C ALA A 72 2.69 10.11 19.51
N SER A 73 2.90 8.80 19.52
CA SER A 73 2.72 7.95 20.70
C SER A 73 3.86 8.10 21.73
N GLY A 74 4.98 8.71 21.33
CA GLY A 74 6.18 8.85 22.17
C GLY A 74 6.99 7.56 22.28
N ASN A 75 6.63 6.54 21.50
CA ASN A 75 7.36 5.27 21.47
C ASN A 75 8.75 5.45 20.85
N PRO A 76 9.81 4.88 21.46
CA PRO A 76 11.14 4.89 20.88
C PRO A 76 11.13 4.25 19.48
N GLY A 77 11.64 4.95 18.47
CA GLY A 77 11.76 4.43 17.10
C GLY A 77 10.51 4.60 16.23
N GLU A 78 9.48 5.33 16.67
CA GLU A 78 8.31 5.64 15.83
C GLU A 78 8.74 6.36 14.53
N PRO A 79 8.38 5.83 13.33
CA PRO A 79 8.75 6.45 12.06
C PRO A 79 8.16 7.86 11.93
N GLN A 80 9.03 8.86 11.73
CA GLN A 80 8.57 10.24 11.56
C GLN A 80 7.84 10.43 10.22
N PRO A 81 6.89 11.37 10.13
CA PRO A 81 6.28 11.73 8.86
C PRO A 81 7.34 12.12 7.82
N GLY A 82 7.25 11.51 6.63
CA GLY A 82 8.11 11.81 5.49
C GLY A 82 9.43 11.03 5.42
N THR A 83 9.73 10.13 6.36
CA THR A 83 11.00 9.38 6.34
C THR A 83 10.94 8.03 5.60
N VAL A 84 9.76 7.43 5.49
CA VAL A 84 9.55 6.05 4.99
C VAL A 84 8.46 5.97 3.91
N GLY A 85 8.23 7.07 3.19
CA GLY A 85 7.18 7.16 2.17
C GLY A 85 7.56 6.51 0.83
N PRO A 86 6.57 6.27 -0.04
CA PRO A 86 6.81 5.78 -1.39
C PRO A 86 7.53 6.85 -2.23
N PRO A 87 8.17 6.46 -3.33
CA PRO A 87 8.72 7.41 -4.30
C PRO A 87 7.62 8.29 -4.91
N MET A 88 7.98 9.49 -5.35
CA MET A 88 7.02 10.48 -5.86
C MET A 88 6.18 10.00 -7.05
N TRP A 89 6.70 9.07 -7.86
CA TRP A 89 5.96 8.51 -8.99
C TRP A 89 4.68 7.77 -8.54
N THR A 90 4.60 7.27 -7.30
CA THR A 90 3.38 6.69 -6.73
C THR A 90 2.21 7.69 -6.79
N VAL A 91 2.48 8.96 -6.46
CA VAL A 91 1.47 10.04 -6.50
C VAL A 91 1.04 10.31 -7.94
N GLU A 92 1.98 10.29 -8.88
CA GLU A 92 1.72 10.49 -10.30
C GLU A 92 0.84 9.37 -10.86
N ARG A 93 1.14 8.11 -10.51
CA ARG A 93 0.34 6.94 -10.90
C ARG A 93 -1.06 7.00 -10.31
N LEU A 94 -1.23 7.36 -9.04
CA LEU A 94 -2.56 7.57 -8.44
C LEU A 94 -3.35 8.67 -9.15
N ARG A 95 -2.71 9.78 -9.54
CA ARG A 95 -3.37 10.84 -10.31
C ARG A 95 -3.82 10.37 -11.69
N ALA A 96 -3.01 9.56 -12.36
CA ALA A 96 -3.35 8.95 -13.64
C ALA A 96 -4.57 8.03 -13.52
N VAL A 97 -4.55 7.07 -12.56
CA VAL A 97 -5.68 6.15 -12.32
C VAL A 97 -6.96 6.89 -11.99
N ARG A 98 -6.90 7.93 -11.15
CA ARG A 98 -8.07 8.78 -10.87
C ARG A 98 -8.66 9.40 -12.14
N SER A 99 -7.80 9.85 -13.05
CA SER A 99 -8.22 10.51 -14.29
C SER A 99 -8.88 9.50 -15.23
N GLU A 100 -8.29 8.31 -15.39
CA GLU A 100 -8.83 7.20 -16.18
C GLU A 100 -10.22 6.77 -15.68
N ILE A 101 -10.39 6.57 -14.37
CA ILE A 101 -11.69 6.22 -13.77
C ILE A 101 -12.72 7.34 -14.00
N SER A 102 -12.30 8.60 -13.92
CA SER A 102 -13.21 9.74 -14.14
C SER A 102 -13.68 9.82 -15.59
N VAL A 103 -12.80 9.52 -16.55
CA VAL A 103 -13.15 9.44 -17.98
C VAL A 103 -14.07 8.24 -18.25
N GLY A 104 -13.74 7.05 -17.73
CA GLY A 104 -14.56 5.85 -17.90
C GLY A 104 -15.98 6.02 -17.37
N ARG A 105 -16.16 6.75 -16.26
CA ARG A 105 -17.47 7.10 -15.70
C ARG A 105 -18.24 8.16 -16.50
N ALA A 106 -17.56 8.98 -17.30
CA ALA A 106 -18.21 9.99 -18.14
C ALA A 106 -18.70 9.42 -19.48
N LEU A 107 -18.17 8.26 -19.88
CA LEU A 107 -18.47 7.60 -21.16
C LEU A 107 -19.45 6.42 -21.05
N GLY A 108 -19.86 6.04 -19.83
CA GLY A 108 -20.86 5.00 -19.56
C GLY A 108 -22.12 5.57 -18.93
#